data_AF-A0A8H5SPQ0-F1
#
_entry.id   AF-A0A8H5SPQ0-F1
#
_cell.length_a   1.000
_cell.length_b   1.000
_cell.length_c   1.000
_cell.angle_alpha   90.00
_cell.angle_beta   90.00
_cell.angle_gamma   90.00
#
_symmetry.space_group_name_H-M   'P 1'
#
loop_
_entity.id
_entity.type
_entity.pdbx_description
1 polymer ?
#
loop_
_entity_poly.entity_id
_entity_poly.type
_entity_poly.pdbx_seq_one_letter_code
_entity_poly.pdbx_strand_id
1 'polypeptide(L)'
;MSVGLSGNAHTALDEEARAEVDVLNSRLEKTTQLTKKIQSCLNRLESTGKSVQDVAGPLNGETRRLQILGNNVDSVLAAIDRLRQPADSKNDEEQIIRVGPEKAGLSNYLASIKRLGKALNEMKASNLRANQQTMADLTRLIKSGNSQLESHFETLLRAETPRSVEPLHFITKDKPFPTLPQDKIARLGLVYSYVIESHHSGSSELAHIYAEVRGPYLSTSLANLAAASVNTAKKKSPDAVYRAGTNGIGTYSQALEGLFVSEYDNVCSVFSREDWGVVFQSTCQAAMAELARTLRELNAHIKNHLNTDCYLAYEITEIISALSGKLETRTGELKGALAAALKPVRETAKSSLAELLDETRRKISMLQMLPSDGAPISLVSETMQRLQTMVHFLRPISSIMISLGDGGWNSNAAASGRSTDAIPSLASFDIGADGKEIFSHYCTDTIEMLLSGLDQKSRVLMKSRAVAGVFLANSVVIIGRMVQSSELSGLLENKLDILEQWRKKATAAYTDVCKDLSVHLFDTVHTNRAHRPTSGPVDSTSIVKGLGSKDKDRIKEKFTQFNSAFDDMVSRHKSYSMEREVRRMFGEDIRQKLQPLYERFWDRYHEIDKGKGKYVKYDKTSIAAVFSSLAS
;
A
#
# COMPACT_ATOMS: atom_id res chain seq x y z
N MET A 1 -30.85 -34.23 -184.15
CA MET A 1 -31.15 -32.84 -184.55
C MET A 1 -31.41 -32.01 -183.29
N SER A 2 -30.75 -30.85 -183.16
CA SER A 2 -31.10 -29.57 -182.46
C SER A 2 -32.03 -29.62 -181.21
N VAL A 3 -31.72 -29.18 -179.97
CA VAL A 3 -30.98 -28.05 -179.33
C VAL A 3 -31.83 -26.81 -178.92
N GLY A 4 -31.75 -26.43 -177.63
CA GLY A 4 -31.83 -25.04 -177.07
C GLY A 4 -33.01 -24.72 -176.11
N LEU A 5 -32.94 -23.97 -174.99
CA LEU A 5 -31.89 -23.31 -174.18
C LEU A 5 -32.52 -22.66 -172.88
N SER A 6 -31.95 -22.94 -171.67
CA SER A 6 -31.67 -22.09 -170.45
C SER A 6 -32.65 -21.00 -169.91
N GLY A 7 -32.87 -20.73 -168.59
CA GLY A 7 -32.14 -20.97 -167.33
C GLY A 7 -31.31 -19.75 -166.87
N ASN A 8 -31.58 -19.09 -165.70
CA ASN A 8 -30.57 -18.35 -164.87
C ASN A 8 -31.02 -17.48 -163.64
N ALA A 9 -32.30 -17.33 -163.26
CA ALA A 9 -32.65 -16.42 -162.14
C ALA A 9 -32.72 -17.06 -160.73
N HIS A 10 -32.85 -18.39 -160.63
CA HIS A 10 -33.07 -19.06 -159.34
C HIS A 10 -31.80 -19.41 -158.55
N THR A 11 -30.61 -19.27 -159.15
CA THR A 11 -29.34 -19.67 -158.55
C THR A 11 -28.75 -18.62 -157.60
N ALA A 12 -29.05 -17.33 -157.77
CA ALA A 12 -28.44 -16.28 -156.94
C ALA A 12 -29.01 -16.19 -155.50
N LEU A 13 -30.31 -16.43 -155.31
CA LEU A 13 -30.96 -16.36 -153.99
C LEU A 13 -30.62 -17.56 -153.09
N ASP A 14 -30.40 -18.73 -153.69
CA ASP A 14 -30.01 -19.95 -152.96
C ASP A 14 -28.54 -19.90 -152.48
N GLU A 15 -27.68 -19.16 -153.18
CA GLU A 15 -26.26 -19.03 -152.84
C GLU A 15 -26.05 -18.05 -151.67
N GLU A 16 -26.85 -16.98 -151.58
CA GLU A 16 -26.83 -16.02 -150.47
C GLU A 16 -27.37 -16.65 -149.17
N ALA A 17 -28.47 -17.42 -149.24
CA ALA A 17 -29.02 -18.13 -148.09
C ALA A 17 -28.06 -19.22 -147.55
N ARG A 18 -27.31 -19.89 -148.42
CA ARG A 18 -26.28 -20.86 -148.01
C ARG A 18 -25.09 -20.19 -147.32
N ALA A 19 -24.65 -19.02 -147.81
CA ALA A 19 -23.58 -18.27 -147.18
C ALA A 19 -23.96 -17.76 -145.77
N GLU A 20 -25.19 -17.31 -145.56
CA GLU A 20 -25.66 -16.90 -144.23
C GLU A 20 -25.75 -18.08 -143.25
N VAL A 21 -26.20 -19.25 -143.72
CA VAL A 21 -26.25 -20.48 -142.91
C VAL A 21 -24.85 -20.95 -142.51
N ASP A 22 -23.86 -20.87 -143.40
CA ASP A 22 -22.46 -21.22 -143.07
C ASP A 22 -21.84 -20.25 -142.07
N VAL A 23 -22.14 -18.95 -142.18
CA VAL A 23 -21.70 -17.96 -141.19
C VAL A 23 -22.37 -18.19 -139.83
N LEU A 24 -23.65 -18.56 -139.81
CA LEU A 24 -24.37 -18.93 -138.58
C LEU A 24 -23.80 -20.21 -137.95
N ASN A 25 -23.49 -21.24 -138.74
CA ASN A 25 -22.83 -22.46 -138.26
C ASN A 25 -21.44 -22.17 -137.70
N SER A 26 -20.65 -21.31 -138.36
CA SER A 26 -19.34 -20.88 -137.86
C SER A 26 -19.44 -20.13 -136.52
N ARG A 27 -20.46 -19.28 -136.36
CA ARG A 27 -20.73 -18.58 -135.09
C ARG A 27 -21.23 -19.53 -134.01
N LEU A 28 -22.07 -20.50 -134.37
CA LEU A 28 -22.54 -21.54 -133.47
C LEU A 28 -21.35 -22.34 -132.95
N GLU A 29 -20.46 -22.79 -133.82
CA GLU A 29 -19.29 -23.59 -133.47
C GLU A 29 -18.29 -22.83 -132.59
N LYS A 30 -18.07 -21.54 -132.86
CA LYS A 30 -17.29 -20.65 -131.96
C LYS A 30 -17.93 -20.52 -130.59
N THR A 31 -19.26 -20.43 -130.52
CA THR A 31 -20.00 -20.36 -129.24
C THR A 31 -19.88 -21.69 -128.49
N THR A 32 -19.98 -22.83 -129.17
CA THR A 32 -19.79 -24.17 -128.59
C THR A 32 -18.38 -24.37 -128.03
N GLN A 33 -17.34 -23.85 -128.72
CA GLN A 33 -15.96 -23.85 -128.20
C GLN A 33 -15.79 -22.97 -126.96
N LEU A 34 -16.43 -21.79 -126.93
CA LEU A 34 -16.42 -20.91 -125.77
C LEU A 34 -17.12 -21.56 -124.57
N THR A 35 -18.26 -22.22 -124.77
CA THR A 35 -18.96 -22.97 -123.72
C THR A 35 -18.09 -24.10 -123.17
N LYS A 36 -17.37 -24.84 -124.04
CA LYS A 36 -16.40 -25.86 -123.59
C LYS A 36 -15.26 -25.27 -122.77
N LYS A 37 -14.74 -24.09 -123.14
CA LYS A 37 -13.70 -23.39 -122.35
C LYS A 37 -14.23 -22.92 -120.99
N ILE A 38 -15.43 -22.35 -120.94
CA ILE A 38 -16.07 -21.94 -119.67
C ILE A 38 -16.31 -23.15 -118.77
N GLN A 39 -16.78 -24.26 -119.33
CA GLN A 39 -16.99 -25.49 -118.57
C GLN A 39 -15.66 -26.08 -118.04
N SER A 40 -14.58 -26.00 -118.82
CA SER A 40 -13.24 -26.38 -118.35
C SER A 40 -12.72 -25.45 -117.24
N CYS A 41 -12.94 -24.14 -117.35
CA CYS A 41 -12.58 -23.18 -116.31
C CYS A 41 -13.38 -23.38 -115.02
N LEU A 42 -14.69 -23.64 -115.12
CA LEU A 42 -15.54 -23.95 -113.97
C LEU A 42 -15.12 -25.26 -113.30
N ASN A 43 -14.88 -26.32 -114.06
CA ASN A 43 -14.39 -27.59 -113.51
C ASN A 43 -13.04 -27.41 -112.81
N ARG A 44 -12.14 -26.57 -113.35
CA ARG A 44 -10.86 -26.26 -112.71
C ARG A 44 -11.03 -25.43 -111.44
N LEU A 45 -11.96 -24.47 -111.43
CA LEU A 45 -12.22 -23.62 -110.27
C LEU A 45 -12.91 -24.41 -109.15
N GLU A 46 -13.84 -25.31 -109.49
CA GLU A 46 -14.49 -26.22 -108.55
C GLU A 46 -13.48 -27.22 -107.98
N SER A 47 -12.61 -27.79 -108.83
CA SER A 47 -11.48 -28.61 -108.39
C SER A 47 -10.53 -27.86 -107.44
N THR A 48 -10.21 -26.61 -107.74
CA THR A 48 -9.31 -25.79 -106.90
C THR A 48 -9.99 -25.39 -105.60
N GLY A 49 -11.27 -25.00 -105.65
CA GLY A 49 -12.06 -24.66 -104.47
C GLY A 49 -12.23 -25.85 -103.53
N LYS A 50 -12.46 -27.05 -104.09
CA LYS A 50 -12.53 -28.29 -103.31
C LYS A 50 -11.18 -28.65 -102.69
N SER A 51 -10.08 -28.53 -103.45
CA SER A 51 -8.73 -28.74 -102.92
C SER A 51 -8.35 -27.74 -101.82
N VAL A 52 -8.74 -26.46 -101.93
CA VAL A 52 -8.48 -25.46 -100.87
C VAL A 52 -9.36 -25.71 -99.66
N GLN A 53 -10.62 -26.12 -99.83
CA GLN A 53 -11.50 -26.47 -98.72
C GLN A 53 -11.02 -27.73 -97.97
N ASP A 54 -10.53 -28.73 -98.70
CA ASP A 54 -9.98 -29.97 -98.14
C ASP A 54 -8.64 -29.73 -97.43
N VAL A 55 -7.84 -28.74 -97.85
CA VAL A 55 -6.54 -28.43 -97.24
C VAL A 55 -6.64 -27.38 -96.12
N ALA A 56 -7.41 -26.30 -96.30
CA ALA A 56 -7.47 -25.18 -95.35
C ALA A 56 -8.46 -25.41 -94.19
N GLY A 57 -9.51 -26.22 -94.39
CA GLY A 57 -10.46 -26.58 -93.34
C GLY A 57 -9.80 -27.30 -92.15
N PRO A 58 -9.01 -28.36 -92.38
CA PRO A 58 -8.25 -29.05 -91.34
C PRO A 58 -7.19 -28.15 -90.70
N LEU A 59 -6.48 -27.33 -91.48
CA LEU A 59 -5.44 -26.42 -90.95
C LEU A 59 -6.01 -25.42 -89.93
N ASN A 60 -7.20 -24.87 -90.16
CA ASN A 60 -7.82 -23.93 -89.22
C ASN A 60 -8.39 -24.65 -87.98
N GLY A 61 -8.89 -25.88 -88.15
CA GLY A 61 -9.33 -26.74 -87.06
C GLY A 61 -8.17 -27.23 -86.17
N GLU A 62 -7.06 -27.67 -86.77
CA GLU A 62 -5.85 -28.10 -86.08
C GLU A 62 -5.13 -26.92 -85.41
N THR A 63 -5.06 -25.75 -86.05
CA THR A 63 -4.48 -24.54 -85.44
C THR A 63 -5.30 -24.10 -84.23
N ARG A 64 -6.63 -24.08 -84.34
CA ARG A 64 -7.51 -23.78 -83.20
C ARG A 64 -7.39 -24.82 -82.08
N ARG A 65 -7.27 -26.11 -82.44
CA ARG A 65 -7.06 -27.19 -81.48
C ARG A 65 -5.71 -27.06 -80.78
N LEU A 66 -4.65 -26.70 -81.50
CA LEU A 66 -3.33 -26.42 -80.94
C LEU A 66 -3.34 -25.18 -80.05
N GLN A 67 -4.07 -24.13 -80.41
CA GLN A 67 -4.18 -22.93 -79.58
C GLN A 67 -4.97 -23.19 -78.29
N ILE A 68 -6.06 -23.96 -78.37
CA ILE A 68 -6.79 -24.43 -77.18
C ILE A 68 -5.91 -25.35 -76.34
N LEU A 69 -5.17 -26.27 -76.96
CA LEU A 69 -4.25 -27.16 -76.25
C LEU A 69 -3.13 -26.37 -75.57
N GLY A 70 -2.53 -25.39 -76.25
CA GLY A 70 -1.50 -24.50 -75.72
C GLY A 70 -2.02 -23.71 -74.52
N ASN A 71 -3.17 -23.05 -74.66
CA ASN A 71 -3.80 -22.32 -73.55
C ASN A 71 -4.15 -23.25 -72.36
N ASN A 72 -4.59 -24.47 -72.63
CA ASN A 72 -4.87 -25.46 -71.59
C ASN A 72 -3.59 -25.93 -70.91
N VAL A 73 -2.52 -26.18 -71.67
CA VAL A 73 -1.20 -26.55 -71.14
C VAL A 73 -0.64 -25.42 -70.29
N ASP A 74 -0.70 -24.17 -70.75
CA ASP A 74 -0.26 -23.00 -70.00
C ASP A 74 -1.07 -22.80 -68.71
N SER A 75 -2.40 -22.99 -68.78
CA SER A 75 -3.26 -22.92 -67.60
C SER A 75 -2.99 -24.05 -66.61
N VAL A 76 -2.65 -25.25 -67.07
CA VAL A 76 -2.28 -26.38 -66.22
C VAL A 76 -0.90 -26.17 -65.62
N LEU A 77 0.09 -25.68 -66.39
CA LEU A 77 1.41 -25.31 -65.88
C LEU A 77 1.30 -24.23 -64.81
N ALA A 78 0.48 -23.19 -65.02
CA ALA A 78 0.22 -22.16 -64.01
C ALA A 78 -0.45 -22.72 -62.75
N ALA A 79 -1.33 -23.71 -62.88
CA ALA A 79 -1.95 -24.39 -61.74
C ALA A 79 -0.94 -25.29 -61.00
N ILE A 80 -0.04 -25.96 -61.71
CA ILE A 80 1.06 -26.76 -61.15
C ILE A 80 2.05 -25.86 -60.40
N ASP A 81 2.43 -24.72 -60.98
CA ASP A 81 3.33 -23.76 -60.32
C ASP A 81 2.71 -23.17 -59.05
N ARG A 82 1.39 -22.88 -59.06
CA ARG A 82 0.65 -22.50 -57.86
C ARG A 82 0.63 -23.58 -56.77
N LEU A 83 0.64 -24.85 -57.15
CA LEU A 83 0.73 -25.98 -56.21
C LEU A 83 2.15 -26.20 -55.70
N ARG A 84 3.17 -25.92 -56.54
CA ARG A 84 4.58 -26.18 -56.26
C ARG A 84 5.24 -25.09 -55.41
N GLN A 85 4.94 -23.81 -55.65
CA GLN A 85 5.56 -22.68 -54.92
C GLN A 85 5.46 -22.78 -53.38
N PRO A 86 4.31 -23.15 -52.78
CA PRO A 86 4.22 -23.34 -51.34
C PRO A 86 5.05 -24.52 -50.80
N ALA A 87 5.29 -25.54 -51.64
CA ALA A 87 6.07 -26.72 -51.26
C ALA A 87 7.59 -26.47 -51.37
N ASP A 88 8.05 -25.74 -52.39
CA ASP A 88 9.46 -25.37 -52.52
C ASP A 88 9.87 -24.35 -51.44
N SER A 89 9.02 -23.36 -51.17
CA SER A 89 9.24 -22.42 -50.06
C SER A 89 9.25 -23.10 -48.68
N LYS A 90 8.49 -24.19 -48.47
CA LYS A 90 8.56 -24.98 -47.24
C LYS A 90 9.99 -25.48 -46.96
N ASN A 91 10.68 -26.03 -47.95
CA ASN A 91 12.00 -26.65 -47.75
C ASN A 91 13.07 -25.62 -47.37
N ASP A 92 13.06 -24.45 -48.00
CA ASP A 92 14.02 -23.37 -47.71
C ASP A 92 13.80 -22.81 -46.30
N GLU A 93 12.54 -22.56 -45.93
CA GLU A 93 12.21 -22.05 -44.60
C GLU A 93 12.42 -23.12 -43.52
N GLU A 94 12.21 -24.41 -43.81
CA GLU A 94 12.49 -25.52 -42.89
C GLU A 94 13.97 -25.59 -42.48
N GLN A 95 14.90 -25.30 -43.40
CA GLN A 95 16.32 -25.21 -43.05
C GLN A 95 16.59 -24.08 -42.04
N ILE A 96 15.95 -22.93 -42.22
CA ILE A 96 16.09 -21.79 -41.31
C ILE A 96 15.53 -22.14 -39.92
N ILE A 97 14.36 -22.78 -39.86
CA ILE A 97 13.76 -23.23 -38.60
C ILE A 97 14.61 -24.30 -37.91
N ARG A 98 15.29 -25.15 -38.66
CA ARG A 98 16.16 -26.19 -38.10
C ARG A 98 17.47 -25.64 -37.51
N VAL A 99 17.99 -24.55 -38.07
CA VAL A 99 19.23 -23.89 -37.62
C VAL A 99 19.01 -23.09 -36.33
N GLY A 100 17.79 -22.61 -36.10
CA GLY A 100 17.38 -21.89 -34.89
C GLY A 100 17.68 -20.39 -34.93
N PRO A 101 17.07 -19.61 -34.02
CA PRO A 101 17.05 -18.15 -34.08
C PRO A 101 18.41 -17.47 -33.87
N GLU A 102 19.33 -18.08 -33.11
CA GLU A 102 20.67 -17.51 -32.87
C GLU A 102 21.55 -17.53 -34.12
N LYS A 103 21.59 -18.68 -34.81
CA LYS A 103 22.47 -18.88 -35.97
C LYS A 103 21.88 -18.32 -37.26
N ALA A 104 20.56 -18.36 -37.42
CA ALA A 104 19.87 -17.77 -38.56
C ALA A 104 19.79 -16.23 -38.49
N GLY A 105 19.94 -15.67 -37.28
CA GLY A 105 19.66 -14.28 -36.97
C GLY A 105 18.17 -14.05 -36.72
N LEU A 106 17.85 -13.41 -35.59
CA LEU A 106 16.48 -13.27 -35.09
C LEU A 106 15.53 -12.66 -36.14
N SER A 107 15.93 -11.58 -36.81
CA SER A 107 15.08 -10.93 -37.83
C SER A 107 14.77 -11.86 -39.01
N ASN A 108 15.76 -12.61 -39.49
CA ASN A 108 15.57 -13.55 -40.61
C ASN A 108 14.68 -14.71 -40.17
N TYR A 109 14.91 -15.24 -38.98
CA TYR A 109 14.13 -16.34 -38.41
C TYR A 109 12.65 -15.93 -38.21
N LEU A 110 12.39 -14.74 -37.67
CA LEU A 110 11.03 -14.21 -37.53
C LEU A 110 10.35 -14.00 -38.91
N ALA A 111 11.08 -13.46 -39.90
CA ALA A 111 10.56 -13.32 -41.25
C ALA A 111 10.23 -14.66 -41.91
N SER A 112 11.02 -15.69 -41.65
CA SER A 112 10.78 -17.07 -42.10
C SER A 112 9.51 -17.66 -41.50
N ILE A 113 9.29 -17.52 -40.19
CA ILE A 113 8.03 -18.02 -39.60
C ILE A 113 6.81 -17.21 -40.09
N LYS A 114 6.92 -15.89 -40.26
CA LYS A 114 5.85 -15.08 -40.87
C LYS A 114 5.50 -15.58 -42.29
N ARG A 115 6.51 -15.89 -43.12
CA ARG A 115 6.32 -16.46 -44.47
C ARG A 115 5.63 -17.82 -44.42
N LEU A 116 6.04 -18.70 -43.51
CA LEU A 116 5.39 -20.00 -43.29
C LEU A 116 3.93 -19.85 -42.85
N GLY A 117 3.64 -18.91 -41.94
CA GLY A 117 2.28 -18.60 -41.50
C GLY A 117 1.40 -18.09 -42.65
N LYS A 118 1.95 -17.22 -43.52
CA LYS A 118 1.27 -16.75 -44.73
C LYS A 118 0.99 -17.90 -45.70
N ALA A 119 1.98 -18.74 -45.98
CA ALA A 119 1.83 -19.92 -46.85
C ALA A 119 0.76 -20.88 -46.31
N LEU A 120 0.71 -21.11 -44.99
CA LEU A 120 -0.34 -21.92 -44.36
C LEU A 120 -1.73 -21.31 -44.57
N ASN A 121 -1.88 -19.99 -44.45
CA ASN A 121 -3.16 -19.30 -44.66
C ASN A 121 -3.59 -19.33 -46.14
N GLU A 122 -2.67 -19.13 -47.07
CA GLU A 122 -2.92 -19.28 -48.52
C GLU A 122 -3.35 -20.71 -48.86
N MET A 123 -2.70 -21.73 -48.27
CA MET A 123 -3.09 -23.13 -48.45
C MET A 123 -4.46 -23.45 -47.85
N LYS A 124 -4.79 -22.93 -46.67
CA LYS A 124 -6.13 -23.04 -46.07
C LYS A 124 -7.21 -22.44 -46.98
N ALA A 125 -6.93 -21.30 -47.59
CA ALA A 125 -7.87 -20.64 -48.52
C ALA A 125 -8.09 -21.46 -49.81
N SER A 126 -7.07 -22.18 -50.28
CA SER A 126 -7.17 -23.02 -51.49
C SER A 126 -8.07 -24.26 -51.34
N ASN A 127 -8.30 -24.73 -50.11
CA ASN A 127 -9.17 -25.87 -49.74
C ASN A 127 -9.00 -27.16 -50.59
N LEU A 128 -7.78 -27.46 -51.03
CA LEU A 128 -7.46 -28.66 -51.81
C LEU A 128 -7.07 -29.83 -50.90
N ARG A 129 -7.69 -31.01 -51.09
CA ARG A 129 -7.33 -32.23 -50.34
C ARG A 129 -5.85 -32.63 -50.51
N ALA A 130 -5.27 -32.39 -51.69
CA ALA A 130 -3.85 -32.66 -51.96
C ALA A 130 -2.90 -31.88 -51.04
N ASN A 131 -3.34 -30.75 -50.50
CA ASN A 131 -2.54 -29.88 -49.64
C ASN A 131 -2.64 -30.24 -48.13
N GLN A 132 -3.49 -31.21 -47.75
CA GLN A 132 -3.69 -31.56 -46.33
C GLN A 132 -2.41 -31.99 -45.61
N GLN A 133 -1.57 -32.81 -46.27
CA GLN A 133 -0.31 -33.25 -45.67
C GLN A 133 0.67 -32.09 -45.49
N THR A 134 0.82 -31.25 -46.52
CA THR A 134 1.70 -30.07 -46.48
C THR A 134 1.23 -29.06 -45.44
N MET A 135 -0.08 -28.88 -45.28
CA MET A 135 -0.66 -28.04 -44.22
C MET A 135 -0.36 -28.58 -42.81
N ALA A 136 -0.43 -29.89 -42.61
CA ALA A 136 -0.08 -30.53 -41.34
C ALA A 136 1.41 -30.33 -41.01
N ASP A 137 2.28 -30.51 -42.01
CA ASP A 137 3.72 -30.30 -41.86
C ASP A 137 4.06 -28.83 -41.57
N LEU A 138 3.47 -27.87 -42.29
CA LEU A 138 3.65 -26.43 -42.05
C LEU A 138 3.18 -26.05 -40.63
N THR A 139 2.05 -26.60 -40.19
CA THR A 139 1.55 -26.37 -38.83
C THR A 139 2.52 -26.92 -37.78
N ARG A 140 3.07 -28.11 -38.00
CA ARG A 140 4.09 -28.70 -37.12
C ARG A 140 5.37 -27.85 -37.10
N LEU A 141 5.79 -27.34 -38.24
CA LEU A 141 7.00 -26.55 -38.39
C LEU A 141 6.87 -25.17 -37.72
N ILE A 142 5.72 -24.51 -37.88
CA ILE A 142 5.40 -23.25 -37.16
C ILE A 142 5.36 -23.50 -35.66
N LYS A 143 4.72 -24.58 -35.19
CA LYS A 143 4.70 -24.94 -33.77
C LYS A 143 6.11 -25.14 -33.23
N SER A 144 6.94 -25.91 -33.95
CA SER A 144 8.35 -26.10 -33.58
C SER A 144 9.13 -24.79 -33.59
N GLY A 145 8.86 -23.90 -34.55
CA GLY A 145 9.49 -22.59 -34.66
C GLY A 145 9.16 -21.68 -33.48
N ASN A 146 7.89 -21.66 -33.06
CA ASN A 146 7.42 -20.90 -31.90
C ASN A 146 8.03 -21.44 -30.59
N SER A 147 8.08 -22.76 -30.39
CA SER A 147 8.75 -23.32 -29.19
C SER A 147 10.25 -23.02 -29.15
N GLN A 148 10.92 -22.92 -30.31
CA GLN A 148 12.31 -22.46 -30.35
C GLN A 148 12.44 -20.96 -30.04
N LEU A 149 11.46 -20.12 -30.40
CA LEU A 149 11.43 -18.71 -30.01
C LEU A 149 11.24 -18.55 -28.50
N GLU A 150 10.33 -19.32 -27.89
CA GLU A 150 10.12 -19.36 -26.44
C GLU A 150 11.42 -19.76 -25.72
N SER A 151 12.08 -20.83 -26.17
CA SER A 151 13.36 -21.27 -25.61
C SER A 151 14.48 -20.25 -25.81
N HIS A 152 14.51 -19.54 -26.95
CA HIS A 152 15.47 -18.46 -27.18
C HIS A 152 15.21 -17.26 -26.27
N PHE A 153 13.95 -16.88 -26.07
CA PHE A 153 13.55 -15.83 -25.13
C PHE A 153 14.00 -16.16 -23.71
N GLU A 154 13.74 -17.39 -23.26
CA GLU A 154 14.20 -17.88 -21.95
C GLU A 154 15.73 -17.84 -21.82
N THR A 155 16.44 -18.34 -22.83
CA THR A 155 17.91 -18.39 -22.83
C THR A 155 18.53 -16.99 -22.75
N LEU A 156 17.98 -16.05 -23.52
CA LEU A 156 18.43 -14.66 -23.54
C LEU A 156 18.19 -14.01 -22.17
N LEU A 157 17.02 -14.23 -21.57
CA LEU A 157 16.67 -13.69 -20.26
C LEU A 157 17.53 -14.29 -19.14
N ARG A 158 17.79 -15.60 -19.16
CA ARG A 158 18.65 -16.29 -18.19
C ARG A 158 20.11 -15.84 -18.29
N ALA A 159 20.62 -15.57 -19.49
CA ALA A 159 21.99 -15.11 -19.69
C ALA A 159 22.28 -13.76 -19.01
N GLU A 160 21.28 -12.87 -18.99
CA GLU A 160 21.40 -11.52 -18.41
C GLU A 160 20.84 -11.42 -16.98
N THR A 161 20.26 -12.50 -16.45
CA THR A 161 19.71 -12.55 -15.09
C THR A 161 20.68 -13.26 -14.16
N PRO A 162 21.41 -12.54 -13.29
CA PRO A 162 22.28 -13.18 -12.31
C PRO A 162 21.44 -13.96 -11.29
N ARG A 163 22.06 -14.87 -10.55
CA ARG A 163 21.38 -15.65 -9.49
C ARG A 163 20.77 -14.74 -8.42
N SER A 164 21.51 -13.72 -8.01
CA SER A 164 21.07 -12.71 -7.05
C SER A 164 21.94 -11.47 -7.13
N VAL A 165 21.43 -10.35 -6.65
CA VAL A 165 22.18 -9.12 -6.38
C VAL A 165 22.20 -8.84 -4.89
N GLU A 166 23.22 -8.14 -4.41
CA GLU A 166 23.33 -7.70 -3.01
C GLU A 166 22.69 -6.30 -2.88
N PRO A 167 21.47 -6.16 -2.35
CA PRO A 167 20.74 -4.89 -2.40
C PRO A 167 21.42 -3.79 -1.58
N LEU A 168 22.12 -4.16 -0.50
CA LEU A 168 22.86 -3.21 0.34
C LEU A 168 23.93 -2.44 -0.43
N HIS A 169 24.54 -3.05 -1.44
CA HIS A 169 25.52 -2.35 -2.29
C HIS A 169 24.90 -1.14 -2.99
N PHE A 170 23.67 -1.28 -3.47
CA PHE A 170 22.97 -0.24 -4.23
C PHE A 170 22.40 0.82 -3.31
N ILE A 171 21.81 0.41 -2.19
CA ILE A 171 21.25 1.32 -1.19
C ILE A 171 22.35 2.20 -0.57
N THR A 172 23.45 1.60 -0.10
CA THR A 172 24.50 2.35 0.63
C THR A 172 25.31 3.28 -0.28
N LYS A 173 25.37 2.99 -1.58
CA LYS A 173 26.10 3.79 -2.57
C LYS A 173 25.20 4.71 -3.39
N ASP A 174 23.91 4.75 -3.08
CA ASP A 174 22.89 5.49 -3.82
C ASP A 174 22.96 5.26 -5.34
N LYS A 175 23.03 3.98 -5.72
CA LYS A 175 23.09 3.54 -7.12
C LYS A 175 21.74 2.97 -7.55
N PRO A 176 21.33 3.19 -8.82
CA PRO A 176 20.13 2.54 -9.36
C PRO A 176 20.31 1.02 -9.39
N PHE A 177 19.21 0.30 -9.15
CA PHE A 177 19.18 -1.16 -9.28
C PHE A 177 19.33 -1.58 -10.75
N PRO A 178 19.94 -2.75 -11.02
CA PRO A 178 20.30 -3.13 -12.39
C PRO A 178 19.07 -3.52 -13.22
N THR A 179 18.95 -2.90 -14.40
CA THR A 179 17.96 -3.22 -15.44
C THR A 179 18.58 -4.10 -16.53
N LEU A 180 17.74 -4.69 -17.39
CA LEU A 180 18.22 -5.44 -18.55
C LEU A 180 18.94 -4.51 -19.55
N PRO A 181 20.00 -4.99 -20.24
CA PRO A 181 20.67 -4.20 -21.27
C PRO A 181 19.76 -3.87 -22.47
N GLN A 182 19.92 -2.69 -23.07
CA GLN A 182 19.03 -2.21 -24.14
C GLN A 182 19.00 -3.10 -25.39
N ASP A 183 20.15 -3.68 -25.81
CA ASP A 183 20.20 -4.62 -26.95
C ASP A 183 19.34 -5.86 -26.68
N LYS A 184 19.32 -6.32 -25.42
CA LYS A 184 18.61 -7.51 -24.99
C LYS A 184 17.11 -7.24 -24.89
N ILE A 185 16.74 -6.09 -24.34
CA ILE A 185 15.36 -5.57 -24.34
C ILE A 185 14.82 -5.51 -25.78
N ALA A 186 15.58 -4.96 -26.73
CA ALA A 186 15.16 -4.87 -28.12
C ALA A 186 14.88 -6.26 -28.74
N ARG A 187 15.76 -7.25 -28.48
CA ARG A 187 15.57 -8.63 -28.96
C ARG A 187 14.37 -9.32 -28.32
N LEU A 188 14.19 -9.18 -27.00
CA LEU A 188 13.04 -9.73 -26.27
C LEU A 188 11.72 -9.12 -26.77
N GLY A 189 11.71 -7.79 -26.99
CA GLY A 189 10.56 -7.08 -27.54
C GLY A 189 10.21 -7.49 -28.96
N LEU A 190 11.20 -7.81 -29.82
CA LEU A 190 10.96 -8.35 -31.17
C LEU A 190 10.28 -9.72 -31.13
N VAL A 191 10.72 -10.62 -30.22
CA VAL A 191 10.09 -11.93 -30.03
C VAL A 191 8.65 -11.76 -29.55
N TYR A 192 8.45 -10.92 -28.53
CA TYR A 192 7.12 -10.67 -27.97
C TYR A 192 6.16 -10.05 -29.00
N SER A 193 6.60 -9.04 -29.76
CA SER A 193 5.79 -8.40 -30.81
C SER A 193 5.34 -9.40 -31.87
N TYR A 194 6.25 -10.30 -32.28
CA TYR A 194 5.91 -11.37 -33.21
C TYR A 194 4.85 -12.33 -32.65
N VAL A 195 4.97 -12.72 -31.38
CA VAL A 195 4.04 -13.66 -30.74
C VAL A 195 2.64 -13.05 -30.61
N ILE A 196 2.52 -11.76 -30.25
CA ILE A 196 1.22 -11.08 -30.23
C ILE A 196 0.57 -11.05 -31.62
N GLU A 197 1.33 -10.70 -32.66
CA GLU A 197 0.83 -10.63 -34.04
C GLU A 197 0.36 -12.00 -34.55
N SER A 198 1.05 -13.07 -34.15
CA SER A 198 0.83 -14.42 -34.70
C SER A 198 -0.18 -15.24 -33.91
N HIS A 199 -0.19 -15.11 -32.58
CA HIS A 199 -1.04 -15.88 -31.66
C HIS A 199 -1.33 -15.08 -30.38
N HIS A 200 -2.53 -14.53 -30.23
CA HIS A 200 -2.94 -13.85 -28.99
C HIS A 200 -2.82 -14.73 -27.72
N SER A 201 -2.81 -16.05 -27.83
CA SER A 201 -2.60 -16.96 -26.69
C SER A 201 -1.14 -17.13 -26.27
N GLY A 202 -0.17 -16.78 -27.12
CA GLY A 202 1.26 -16.97 -26.84
C GLY A 202 1.87 -15.88 -25.96
N SER A 203 1.21 -14.73 -25.80
CA SER A 203 1.68 -13.66 -24.89
C SER A 203 1.73 -14.12 -23.44
N SER A 204 0.74 -14.92 -23.02
CA SER A 204 0.67 -15.50 -21.67
C SER A 204 1.83 -16.45 -21.38
N GLU A 205 2.32 -17.18 -22.38
CA GLU A 205 3.44 -18.13 -22.20
C GLU A 205 4.76 -17.38 -22.01
N LEU A 206 5.03 -16.36 -22.83
CA LEU A 206 6.22 -15.52 -22.68
C LEU A 206 6.20 -14.75 -21.35
N ALA A 207 5.03 -14.27 -20.93
CA ALA A 207 4.83 -13.66 -19.62
C ALA A 207 5.17 -14.63 -18.48
N HIS A 208 4.73 -15.89 -18.60
CA HIS A 208 5.04 -16.94 -17.63
C HIS A 208 6.54 -17.24 -17.56
N ILE A 209 7.19 -17.46 -18.72
CA ILE A 209 8.64 -17.68 -18.82
C ILE A 209 9.42 -16.52 -18.18
N TYR A 210 8.98 -15.28 -18.44
CA TYR A 210 9.61 -14.10 -17.86
C TYR A 210 9.53 -14.11 -16.33
N ALA A 211 8.34 -14.37 -15.78
CA ALA A 211 8.12 -14.45 -14.34
C ALA A 211 8.90 -15.62 -13.69
N GLU A 212 9.01 -16.78 -14.35
CA GLU A 212 9.77 -17.92 -13.85
C GLU A 212 11.29 -17.66 -13.77
N VAL A 213 11.84 -16.82 -14.65
CA VAL A 213 13.26 -16.46 -14.60
C VAL A 213 13.52 -15.30 -13.63
N ARG A 214 12.72 -14.23 -13.71
CA ARG A 214 12.95 -12.99 -12.96
C ARG A 214 12.42 -13.06 -11.52
N GLY A 215 11.36 -13.81 -11.27
CA GLY A 215 10.77 -13.97 -9.93
C GLY A 215 11.75 -14.57 -8.90
N PRO A 216 12.43 -15.70 -9.19
CA PRO A 216 13.46 -16.25 -8.32
C PRO A 216 14.66 -15.32 -8.10
N TYR A 217 15.02 -14.52 -9.11
CA TYR A 217 16.07 -13.52 -8.98
C TYR A 217 15.70 -12.45 -7.94
N LEU A 218 14.47 -11.92 -7.99
CA LEU A 218 13.98 -10.95 -7.00
C LEU A 218 13.94 -11.55 -5.59
N SER A 219 13.34 -12.73 -5.43
CA SER A 219 13.19 -13.35 -4.11
C SER A 219 14.53 -13.74 -3.47
N THR A 220 15.46 -14.30 -4.26
CA THR A 220 16.80 -14.68 -3.77
C THR A 220 17.63 -13.46 -3.37
N SER A 221 17.53 -12.36 -4.13
CA SER A 221 18.23 -11.10 -3.82
C SER A 221 17.75 -10.47 -2.51
N LEU A 222 16.50 -10.72 -2.12
CA LEU A 222 15.86 -10.15 -0.93
C LEU A 222 15.92 -11.05 0.31
N ALA A 223 16.21 -12.34 0.15
CA ALA A 223 16.16 -13.34 1.22
C ALA A 223 17.00 -12.98 2.46
N ASN A 224 18.21 -12.45 2.25
CA ASN A 224 19.10 -12.06 3.35
C ASN A 224 18.52 -10.91 4.19
N LEU A 225 17.90 -9.92 3.54
CA LEU A 225 17.29 -8.77 4.22
C LEU A 225 15.99 -9.15 4.94
N ALA A 226 15.21 -10.07 4.35
CA ALA A 226 14.05 -10.67 4.99
C ALA A 226 14.47 -11.38 6.30
N ALA A 227 15.50 -12.24 6.24
CA ALA A 227 16.04 -12.93 7.41
C ALA A 227 16.64 -11.96 8.45
N ALA A 228 17.36 -10.93 8.01
CA ALA A 228 17.92 -9.91 8.88
C ALA A 228 16.82 -9.13 9.64
N SER A 229 15.70 -8.82 8.97
CA SER A 229 14.55 -8.14 9.60
C SER A 229 14.00 -8.95 10.77
N VAL A 230 13.84 -10.26 10.61
CA VAL A 230 13.36 -11.15 11.70
C VAL A 230 14.39 -11.29 12.81
N ASN A 231 15.67 -11.48 12.46
CA ASN A 231 16.72 -11.70 13.45
C ASN A 231 17.03 -10.44 14.28
N THR A 232 16.95 -9.25 13.69
CA THR A 232 17.16 -7.97 14.39
C THR A 232 16.01 -7.60 15.33
N ALA A 233 14.83 -8.21 15.18
CA ALA A 233 13.75 -8.06 16.16
C ALA A 233 14.06 -8.81 17.48
N LYS A 234 14.84 -9.89 17.44
CA LYS A 234 15.18 -10.68 18.63
C LYS A 234 16.13 -9.88 19.53
N LYS A 235 15.64 -9.50 20.71
CA LYS A 235 16.42 -8.74 21.69
C LYS A 235 17.43 -9.60 22.43
N LYS A 236 18.56 -8.98 22.79
CA LYS A 236 19.55 -9.56 23.72
C LYS A 236 19.06 -9.54 25.17
N SER A 237 18.23 -8.55 25.52
CA SER A 237 17.64 -8.37 26.84
C SER A 237 16.11 -8.29 26.73
N PRO A 238 15.34 -9.13 27.45
CA PRO A 238 13.87 -9.17 27.35
C PRO A 238 13.18 -7.83 27.63
N ASP A 239 13.72 -7.04 28.55
CA ASP A 239 13.11 -5.80 29.03
C ASP A 239 13.47 -4.55 28.21
N ALA A 240 14.35 -4.67 27.20
CA ALA A 240 14.73 -3.52 26.40
C ALA A 240 13.53 -3.04 25.57
N VAL A 241 13.20 -1.75 25.65
CA VAL A 241 12.18 -1.13 24.81
C VAL A 241 12.72 -0.95 23.39
N TYR A 242 11.89 -1.26 22.39
CA TYR A 242 12.24 -1.08 20.98
C TYR A 242 12.57 0.39 20.67
N ARG A 243 13.57 0.60 19.82
CA ARG A 243 13.97 1.93 19.33
C ARG A 243 13.84 1.99 17.81
N ALA A 244 13.29 3.09 17.30
CA ALA A 244 13.11 3.30 15.86
C ALA A 244 14.43 3.11 15.10
N GLY A 245 14.35 2.51 13.91
CA GLY A 245 15.50 2.28 13.04
C GLY A 245 16.46 1.16 13.48
N THR A 246 16.17 0.42 14.56
CA THR A 246 17.03 -0.71 14.97
C THR A 246 16.71 -2.01 14.22
N ASN A 247 15.52 -2.13 13.63
CA ASN A 247 15.12 -3.30 12.85
C ASN A 247 15.48 -3.17 11.36
N GLY A 248 15.84 -4.29 10.73
CA GLY A 248 16.19 -4.35 9.30
C GLY A 248 15.05 -4.12 8.30
N ILE A 249 13.79 -4.04 8.76
CA ILE A 249 12.61 -3.91 7.88
C ILE A 249 12.64 -2.65 7.01
N GLY A 250 13.23 -1.55 7.50
CA GLY A 250 13.40 -0.32 6.72
C GLY A 250 14.28 -0.53 5.49
N THR A 251 15.44 -1.16 5.69
CA THR A 251 16.36 -1.49 4.59
C THR A 251 15.78 -2.54 3.65
N TYR A 252 15.04 -3.52 4.19
CA TYR A 252 14.33 -4.50 3.36
C TYR A 252 13.28 -3.83 2.47
N SER A 253 12.50 -2.89 3.02
CA SER A 253 11.51 -2.11 2.27
C SER A 253 12.14 -1.27 1.16
N GLN A 254 13.29 -0.61 1.42
CA GLN A 254 14.03 0.13 0.39
C GLN A 254 14.54 -0.78 -0.73
N ALA A 255 15.03 -1.99 -0.39
CA ALA A 255 15.47 -2.97 -1.38
C ALA A 255 14.30 -3.46 -2.25
N LEU A 256 13.14 -3.72 -1.64
CA LEU A 256 11.90 -4.06 -2.34
C LEU A 256 11.49 -2.95 -3.31
N GLU A 257 11.47 -1.70 -2.85
CA GLU A 257 11.14 -0.52 -3.67
C GLU A 257 12.03 -0.46 -4.92
N GLY A 258 13.36 -0.48 -4.74
CA GLY A 258 14.30 -0.34 -5.83
C GLY A 258 14.27 -1.50 -6.83
N LEU A 259 14.21 -2.74 -6.34
CA LEU A 259 14.11 -3.92 -7.21
C LEU A 259 12.79 -3.94 -7.97
N PHE A 260 11.66 -3.66 -7.33
CA PHE A 260 10.36 -3.67 -7.99
C PHE A 260 10.22 -2.54 -9.01
N VAL A 261 10.73 -1.35 -8.73
CA VAL A 261 10.75 -0.26 -9.72
C VAL A 261 11.63 -0.64 -10.92
N SER A 262 12.84 -1.18 -10.69
CA SER A 262 13.70 -1.62 -11.80
C SER A 262 13.08 -2.75 -12.63
N GLU A 263 12.31 -3.64 -11.99
CA GLU A 263 11.62 -4.71 -12.69
C GLU A 263 10.43 -4.18 -13.49
N TYR A 264 9.68 -3.22 -12.95
CA TYR A 264 8.62 -2.56 -13.69
C TYR A 264 9.16 -1.86 -14.94
N ASP A 265 10.29 -1.18 -14.85
CA ASP A 265 10.94 -0.54 -16.00
C ASP A 265 11.34 -1.58 -17.08
N ASN A 266 11.82 -2.77 -16.67
CA ASN A 266 12.09 -3.88 -17.60
C ASN A 266 10.80 -4.38 -18.27
N VAL A 267 9.73 -4.59 -17.50
CA VAL A 267 8.43 -5.06 -18.01
C VAL A 267 7.86 -4.05 -19.02
N CYS A 268 7.88 -2.76 -18.69
CA CYS A 268 7.43 -1.69 -19.57
C CYS A 268 8.21 -1.61 -20.89
N SER A 269 9.49 -2.01 -20.86
CA SER A 269 10.37 -1.95 -22.03
C SER A 269 10.23 -3.17 -22.96
N VAL A 270 9.73 -4.31 -22.45
CA VAL A 270 9.60 -5.56 -23.22
C VAL A 270 8.17 -5.85 -23.65
N PHE A 271 7.18 -5.57 -22.77
CA PHE A 271 5.79 -5.96 -22.96
C PHE A 271 4.88 -4.79 -23.36
N SER A 272 3.70 -5.10 -23.89
CA SER A 272 2.68 -4.10 -24.22
C SER A 272 1.94 -3.66 -22.97
N ARG A 273 1.33 -2.45 -23.03
CA ARG A 273 0.68 -1.82 -21.88
C ARG A 273 -0.43 -2.68 -21.23
N GLU A 274 -1.08 -3.52 -22.02
CA GLU A 274 -2.16 -4.40 -21.56
C GLU A 274 -1.65 -5.51 -20.64
N ASP A 275 -0.40 -5.94 -20.84
CA ASP A 275 0.22 -7.06 -20.11
C ASP A 275 1.08 -6.60 -18.92
N TRP A 276 1.40 -5.29 -18.79
CA TRP A 276 2.31 -4.77 -17.76
C TRP A 276 1.91 -5.22 -16.35
N GLY A 277 0.64 -5.04 -15.98
CA GLY A 277 0.15 -5.38 -14.64
C GLY A 277 0.27 -6.86 -14.33
N VAL A 278 -0.17 -7.72 -15.24
CA VAL A 278 -0.19 -9.19 -15.06
C VAL A 278 1.23 -9.74 -14.97
N VAL A 279 2.12 -9.35 -15.87
CA VAL A 279 3.52 -9.80 -15.89
C VAL A 279 4.24 -9.34 -14.63
N PHE A 280 4.07 -8.07 -14.26
CA PHE A 280 4.73 -7.49 -13.09
C PHE A 280 4.27 -8.13 -11.78
N GLN A 281 2.95 -8.32 -11.60
CA GLN A 281 2.39 -8.99 -10.43
C GLN A 281 2.87 -10.45 -10.31
N SER A 282 2.87 -11.19 -11.42
CA SER A 282 3.35 -12.58 -11.47
C SER A 282 4.83 -12.66 -11.08
N THR A 283 5.66 -11.77 -11.64
CA THR A 283 7.10 -11.71 -11.36
C THR A 283 7.40 -11.38 -9.90
N CYS A 284 6.63 -10.48 -9.29
CA CYS A 284 6.85 -10.07 -7.90
C CYS A 284 6.23 -11.02 -6.85
N GLN A 285 5.43 -12.01 -7.27
CA GLN A 285 4.61 -12.83 -6.37
C GLN A 285 5.43 -13.54 -5.29
N ALA A 286 6.56 -14.16 -5.66
CA ALA A 286 7.41 -14.88 -4.71
C ALA A 286 8.05 -13.95 -3.65
N ALA A 287 8.55 -12.79 -4.08
CA ALA A 287 9.11 -11.78 -3.18
C ALA A 287 8.03 -11.18 -2.26
N MET A 288 6.82 -10.97 -2.77
CA MET A 288 5.67 -10.52 -1.98
C MET A 288 5.23 -11.54 -0.94
N ALA A 289 5.22 -12.83 -1.29
CA ALA A 289 4.92 -13.91 -0.35
C ALA A 289 5.95 -13.98 0.78
N GLU A 290 7.23 -13.77 0.45
CA GLU A 290 8.32 -13.72 1.42
C GLU A 290 8.18 -12.51 2.36
N LEU A 291 7.88 -11.31 1.84
CA LEU A 291 7.54 -10.14 2.66
C LEU A 291 6.37 -10.45 3.63
N ALA A 292 5.29 -11.04 3.13
CA ALA A 292 4.15 -11.41 3.97
C ALA A 292 4.51 -12.45 5.05
N ARG A 293 5.47 -13.34 4.79
CA ARG A 293 6.02 -14.27 5.78
C ARG A 293 6.83 -13.51 6.84
N THR A 294 7.77 -12.65 6.42
CA THR A 294 8.56 -11.80 7.32
C THR A 294 7.67 -10.97 8.25
N LEU A 295 6.65 -10.31 7.71
CA LEU A 295 5.72 -9.49 8.49
C LEU A 295 4.93 -10.33 9.51
N ARG A 296 4.52 -11.56 9.16
CA ARG A 296 3.85 -12.47 10.11
C ARG A 296 4.78 -12.91 11.24
N GLU A 297 6.04 -13.22 10.95
CA GLU A 297 7.04 -13.60 11.95
C GLU A 297 7.34 -12.43 12.90
N LEU A 298 7.53 -11.22 12.36
CA LEU A 298 7.67 -10.00 13.16
C LEU A 298 6.43 -9.73 14.02
N ASN A 299 5.24 -9.90 13.45
CA ASN A 299 3.99 -9.72 14.20
C ASN A 299 3.87 -10.72 15.37
N ALA A 300 4.25 -11.98 15.17
CA ALA A 300 4.26 -12.98 16.23
C ALA A 300 5.23 -12.59 17.35
N HIS A 301 6.41 -12.07 17.00
CA HIS A 301 7.37 -11.56 18.00
C HIS A 301 6.79 -10.40 18.81
N ILE A 302 6.15 -9.43 18.14
CA ILE A 302 5.54 -8.25 18.77
C ILE A 302 4.41 -8.68 19.72
N LYS A 303 3.53 -9.59 19.30
CA LYS A 303 2.44 -10.10 20.16
C LYS A 303 2.95 -10.72 21.45
N ASN A 304 4.08 -11.43 21.39
CA ASN A 304 4.69 -12.05 22.56
C ASN A 304 5.35 -11.03 23.51
N HIS A 305 5.67 -9.83 23.03
CA HIS A 305 6.40 -8.80 23.79
C HIS A 305 5.74 -7.42 23.68
N LEU A 306 4.41 -7.39 23.72
CA LEU A 306 3.64 -6.20 23.35
C LEU A 306 4.01 -4.94 24.12
N ASN A 307 4.34 -5.08 25.41
CA ASN A 307 4.72 -3.97 26.28
C ASN A 307 6.01 -3.26 25.86
N THR A 308 6.93 -3.95 25.18
CA THR A 308 8.24 -3.42 24.80
C THR A 308 8.42 -3.28 23.28
N ASP A 309 7.63 -4.03 22.48
CA ASP A 309 7.78 -4.13 21.02
C ASP A 309 6.59 -3.61 20.19
N CYS A 310 5.51 -3.11 20.81
CA CYS A 310 4.41 -2.48 20.07
C CYS A 310 4.87 -1.35 19.13
N TYR A 311 5.94 -0.65 19.49
CA TYR A 311 6.56 0.40 18.67
C TYR A 311 7.10 -0.09 17.33
N LEU A 312 7.59 -1.33 17.27
CA LEU A 312 8.00 -1.95 16.00
C LEU A 312 6.79 -2.14 15.08
N ALA A 313 5.60 -2.43 15.61
CA ALA A 313 4.39 -2.49 14.79
C ALA A 313 4.02 -1.12 14.19
N TYR A 314 4.24 -0.03 14.93
CA TYR A 314 4.02 1.33 14.44
C TYR A 314 4.99 1.66 13.30
N GLU A 315 6.28 1.36 13.48
CA GLU A 315 7.30 1.59 12.46
C GLU A 315 7.07 0.74 11.21
N ILE A 316 6.77 -0.56 11.35
CA ILE A 316 6.41 -1.43 10.21
C ILE A 316 5.20 -0.87 9.46
N THR A 317 4.18 -0.38 10.19
CA THR A 317 2.98 0.21 9.58
C THR A 317 3.32 1.44 8.77
N GLU A 318 4.18 2.33 9.26
CA GLU A 318 4.66 3.49 8.49
C GLU A 318 5.45 3.06 7.25
N ILE A 319 6.48 2.23 7.43
CA ILE A 319 7.42 1.84 6.38
C ILE A 319 6.70 1.15 5.21
N ILE A 320 5.84 0.17 5.50
CA ILE A 320 5.15 -0.60 4.46
C ILE A 320 4.02 0.22 3.82
N SER A 321 3.35 1.11 4.56
CA SER A 321 2.37 2.03 3.97
C SER A 321 3.03 3.04 3.04
N ALA A 322 4.21 3.55 3.40
CA ALA A 322 5.01 4.43 2.54
C ALA A 322 5.49 3.69 1.28
N LEU A 323 6.00 2.46 1.41
CA LEU A 323 6.36 1.60 0.28
C LEU A 323 5.18 1.42 -0.69
N SER A 324 4.00 1.09 -0.14
CA SER A 324 2.78 0.91 -0.91
C SER A 324 2.40 2.16 -1.71
N GLY A 325 2.43 3.34 -1.08
CA GLY A 325 2.12 4.60 -1.77
C GLY A 325 3.12 4.96 -2.87
N LYS A 326 4.42 4.73 -2.64
CA LYS A 326 5.46 4.98 -3.65
C LYS A 326 5.34 4.02 -4.84
N LEU A 327 5.15 2.73 -4.59
CA LEU A 327 4.96 1.73 -5.64
C LEU A 327 3.68 1.98 -6.42
N GLU A 328 2.56 2.28 -5.76
CA GLU A 328 1.30 2.64 -6.43
C GLU A 328 1.49 3.83 -7.37
N THR A 329 2.22 4.87 -6.93
CA THR A 329 2.47 6.06 -7.76
C THR A 329 3.31 5.75 -8.99
N ARG A 330 4.22 4.77 -8.91
CA ARG A 330 5.16 4.43 -9.99
C ARG A 330 4.66 3.33 -10.92
N THR A 331 3.99 2.32 -10.39
CA THR A 331 3.61 1.10 -11.11
C THR A 331 2.11 0.96 -11.30
N GLY A 332 1.30 1.59 -10.45
CA GLY A 332 -0.15 1.38 -10.38
C GLY A 332 -0.57 0.03 -9.78
N GLU A 333 0.39 -0.79 -9.37
CA GLU A 333 0.19 -2.21 -9.02
C GLU A 333 0.59 -2.52 -7.57
N LEU A 334 0.31 -3.75 -7.11
CA LEU A 334 0.73 -4.32 -5.82
C LEU A 334 0.13 -3.70 -4.53
N LYS A 335 -0.58 -2.57 -4.61
CA LYS A 335 -1.22 -1.91 -3.45
C LYS A 335 -2.05 -2.89 -2.61
N GLY A 336 -2.90 -3.69 -3.26
CA GLY A 336 -3.76 -4.66 -2.59
C GLY A 336 -2.98 -5.76 -1.88
N ALA A 337 -1.93 -6.29 -2.52
CA ALA A 337 -1.08 -7.32 -1.95
C ALA A 337 -0.27 -6.81 -0.73
N LEU A 338 0.28 -5.59 -0.81
CA LEU A 338 0.97 -4.94 0.31
C LEU A 338 0.01 -4.65 1.47
N ALA A 339 -1.20 -4.17 1.19
CA ALA A 339 -2.22 -3.95 2.20
C ALA A 339 -2.63 -5.25 2.90
N ALA A 340 -2.79 -6.35 2.15
CA ALA A 340 -3.10 -7.66 2.70
C ALA A 340 -1.96 -8.20 3.58
N ALA A 341 -0.70 -8.05 3.15
CA ALA A 341 0.47 -8.46 3.93
C ALA A 341 0.64 -7.66 5.23
N LEU A 342 0.34 -6.35 5.20
CA LEU A 342 0.47 -5.46 6.36
C LEU A 342 -0.69 -5.59 7.36
N LYS A 343 -1.88 -6.00 6.92
CA LYS A 343 -3.12 -6.03 7.73
C LYS A 343 -2.92 -6.68 9.12
N PRO A 344 -2.27 -7.86 9.29
CA PRO A 344 -2.10 -8.47 10.61
C PRO A 344 -1.27 -7.64 11.59
N VAL A 345 -0.25 -6.93 11.10
CA VAL A 345 0.59 -6.04 11.92
C VAL A 345 -0.20 -4.80 12.31
N ARG A 346 -0.96 -4.23 11.38
CA ARG A 346 -1.82 -3.06 11.64
C ARG A 346 -2.89 -3.34 12.69
N GLU A 347 -3.51 -4.53 12.66
CA GLU A 347 -4.48 -4.93 13.70
C GLU A 347 -3.82 -5.12 15.08
N THR A 348 -2.60 -5.62 15.12
CA THR A 348 -1.83 -5.75 16.38
C THR A 348 -1.42 -4.37 16.90
N ALA A 349 -1.05 -3.45 16.01
CA ALA A 349 -0.77 -2.07 16.36
C ALA A 349 -2.00 -1.37 16.97
N LYS A 350 -3.20 -1.60 16.41
CA LYS A 350 -4.47 -1.09 16.97
C LYS A 350 -4.76 -1.67 18.35
N SER A 351 -4.74 -3.01 18.50
CA SER A 351 -5.07 -3.65 19.78
C SER A 351 -4.09 -3.28 20.89
N SER A 352 -2.82 -3.01 20.53
CA SER A 352 -1.78 -2.63 21.48
C SER A 352 -2.15 -1.41 22.34
N LEU A 353 -2.88 -0.43 21.81
CA LEU A 353 -3.25 0.78 22.55
C LEU A 353 -4.16 0.47 23.74
N ALA A 354 -5.15 -0.40 23.52
CA ALA A 354 -6.05 -0.89 24.57
C ALA A 354 -5.33 -1.83 25.54
N GLU A 355 -4.50 -2.74 25.02
CA GLU A 355 -3.76 -3.69 25.85
C GLU A 355 -2.75 -3.00 26.79
N LEU A 356 -2.10 -1.92 26.35
CA LEU A 356 -1.20 -1.12 27.20
C LEU A 356 -1.94 -0.36 28.31
N LEU A 357 -3.17 0.11 28.04
CA LEU A 357 -4.04 0.69 29.06
C LEU A 357 -4.46 -0.36 30.09
N ASP A 358 -4.92 -1.52 29.61
CA ASP A 358 -5.35 -2.62 30.48
C ASP A 358 -4.20 -3.19 31.31
N GLU A 359 -2.98 -3.25 30.76
CA GLU A 359 -1.79 -3.63 31.51
C GLU A 359 -1.48 -2.62 32.62
N THR A 360 -1.62 -1.33 32.35
CA THR A 360 -1.45 -0.28 33.39
C THR A 360 -2.50 -0.46 34.49
N ARG A 361 -3.75 -0.71 34.12
CA ARG A 361 -4.85 -1.01 35.07
C ARG A 361 -4.57 -2.26 35.91
N ARG A 362 -4.03 -3.33 35.31
CA ARG A 362 -3.61 -4.56 36.00
C ARG A 362 -2.48 -4.28 36.98
N LYS A 363 -1.42 -3.58 36.57
CA LYS A 363 -0.32 -3.18 37.44
C LYS A 363 -0.80 -2.41 38.66
N ILE A 364 -1.72 -1.45 38.49
CA ILE A 364 -2.34 -0.72 39.61
C ILE A 364 -3.11 -1.69 40.52
N SER A 365 -3.91 -2.57 39.94
CA SER A 365 -4.76 -3.53 40.68
C SER A 365 -3.93 -4.53 41.50
N MET A 366 -2.74 -4.90 41.02
CA MET A 366 -1.81 -5.81 41.69
C MET A 366 -1.04 -5.15 42.85
N LEU A 367 -1.02 -3.82 42.96
CA LEU A 367 -0.36 -3.14 44.08
C LEU A 367 -0.96 -3.60 45.41
N GLN A 368 -0.10 -4.19 46.26
CA GLN A 368 -0.42 -4.65 47.61
C GLN A 368 0.03 -3.66 48.69
N MET A 369 1.08 -2.88 48.42
CA MET A 369 1.65 -1.92 49.35
C MET A 369 1.97 -0.62 48.62
N LEU A 370 1.84 0.50 49.32
CA LEU A 370 2.26 1.83 48.89
C LEU A 370 3.23 2.41 49.92
N PRO A 371 4.16 3.29 49.52
CA PRO A 371 5.08 3.95 50.45
C PRO A 371 4.31 4.69 51.56
N SER A 372 4.61 4.38 52.82
CA SER A 372 3.86 4.90 53.98
C SER A 372 4.04 6.40 54.23
N ASP A 373 5.04 7.00 53.60
CA ASP A 373 5.42 8.42 53.67
C ASP A 373 4.85 9.25 52.51
N GLY A 374 4.16 8.62 51.56
CA GLY A 374 3.62 9.28 50.37
C GLY A 374 4.61 9.41 49.21
N ALA A 375 5.75 8.70 49.24
CA ALA A 375 6.71 8.71 48.13
C ALA A 375 6.07 8.23 46.81
N PRO A 376 6.49 8.78 45.65
CA PRO A 376 6.00 8.34 44.35
C PRO A 376 6.47 6.91 44.02
N ILE A 377 5.71 6.24 43.15
CA ILE A 377 6.04 4.89 42.64
C ILE A 377 6.52 4.95 41.19
N SER A 378 7.34 3.98 40.78
CA SER A 378 7.91 3.93 39.42
C SER A 378 6.85 3.87 38.32
N LEU A 379 5.69 3.26 38.61
CA LEU A 379 4.58 3.11 37.66
C LEU A 379 4.12 4.44 37.04
N VAL A 380 4.20 5.55 37.80
CA VAL A 380 3.85 6.88 37.28
C VAL A 380 4.84 7.29 36.18
N SER A 381 6.13 7.22 36.50
CA SER A 381 7.20 7.57 35.56
C SER A 381 7.26 6.61 34.37
N GLU A 382 7.08 5.31 34.57
CA GLU A 382 7.01 4.30 33.51
C GLU A 382 5.87 4.59 32.51
N THR A 383 4.68 4.92 33.03
CA THR A 383 3.51 5.26 32.19
C THR A 383 3.77 6.51 31.36
N MET A 384 4.36 7.54 31.97
CA MET A 384 4.69 8.78 31.28
C MET A 384 5.82 8.62 30.26
N GLN A 385 6.87 7.86 30.58
CA GLN A 385 7.95 7.52 29.63
C GLN A 385 7.40 6.77 28.42
N ARG A 386 6.43 5.88 28.61
CA ARG A 386 5.73 5.20 27.51
C ARG A 386 5.01 6.19 26.60
N LEU A 387 4.22 7.11 27.17
CA LEU A 387 3.53 8.15 26.39
C LEU A 387 4.51 9.05 25.64
N GLN A 388 5.63 9.44 26.27
CA GLN A 388 6.70 10.21 25.62
C GLN A 388 7.31 9.44 24.45
N THR A 389 7.59 8.14 24.63
CA THR A 389 8.14 7.28 23.58
C THR A 389 7.19 7.16 22.39
N MET A 390 5.88 7.07 22.65
CA MET A 390 4.85 7.05 21.60
C MET A 390 4.86 8.31 20.73
N VAL A 391 5.23 9.48 21.27
CA VAL A 391 5.32 10.72 20.46
C VAL A 391 6.35 10.60 19.34
N HIS A 392 7.44 9.87 19.54
CA HIS A 392 8.41 9.61 18.47
C HIS A 392 7.82 8.78 17.30
N PHE A 393 6.69 8.11 17.53
CA PHE A 393 5.92 7.34 16.54
C PHE A 393 4.60 8.03 16.19
N LEU A 394 4.48 9.36 16.39
CA LEU A 394 3.22 10.08 16.23
C LEU A 394 2.61 9.90 14.84
N ARG A 395 3.41 9.89 13.76
CA ARG A 395 2.90 9.74 12.39
C ARG A 395 2.18 8.40 12.16
N PRO A 396 2.79 7.23 12.42
CA PRO A 396 2.07 5.96 12.31
C PRO A 396 0.92 5.85 13.31
N ILE A 397 1.11 6.33 14.54
CA ILE A 397 0.05 6.29 15.57
C ILE A 397 -1.16 7.13 15.13
N SER A 398 -0.97 8.32 14.57
CA SER A 398 -2.08 9.15 14.06
C SER A 398 -2.88 8.41 12.99
N SER A 399 -2.22 7.70 12.06
CA SER A 399 -2.92 6.87 11.07
C SER A 399 -3.69 5.72 11.71
N ILE A 400 -3.12 5.07 12.73
CA ILE A 400 -3.78 4.01 13.50
C ILE A 400 -4.99 4.58 14.26
N MET A 401 -4.84 5.73 14.91
CA MET A 401 -5.87 6.42 15.67
C MET A 401 -7.07 6.80 14.80
N ILE A 402 -6.83 7.36 13.61
CA ILE A 402 -7.90 7.63 12.64
C ILE A 402 -8.66 6.34 12.29
N SER A 403 -7.94 5.23 12.10
CA SER A 403 -8.57 3.94 11.75
C SER A 403 -9.26 3.24 12.92
N LEU A 404 -8.89 3.58 14.16
CA LEU A 404 -9.48 3.05 15.39
C LEU A 404 -10.73 3.85 15.80
N GLY A 405 -10.73 5.15 15.51
CA GLY A 405 -11.73 6.10 15.99
C GLY A 405 -11.46 6.58 17.42
N ASP A 406 -11.98 7.76 17.74
CA ASP A 406 -11.83 8.34 19.07
C ASP A 406 -12.51 7.47 20.15
N GLY A 407 -11.78 7.18 21.22
CA GLY A 407 -12.22 6.28 22.29
C GLY A 407 -12.22 4.79 21.95
N GLY A 408 -11.76 4.38 20.76
CA GLY A 408 -11.73 2.97 20.34
C GLY A 408 -10.77 2.08 21.14
N TRP A 409 -9.92 2.66 22.00
CA TRP A 409 -9.05 1.95 22.94
C TRP A 409 -9.74 1.53 24.25
N ASN A 410 -10.95 2.04 24.52
CA ASN A 410 -11.66 1.74 25.75
C ASN A 410 -12.47 0.43 25.60
N SER A 411 -11.89 -0.70 26.05
CA SER A 411 -12.52 -2.04 26.07
C SER A 411 -13.93 -2.06 26.71
N ASN A 412 -14.20 -1.13 27.63
CA ASN A 412 -15.48 -0.97 28.32
C ASN A 412 -16.54 -0.16 27.56
N ALA A 413 -16.21 0.49 26.44
CA ALA A 413 -17.21 1.17 25.61
C ALA A 413 -18.24 0.17 25.01
N ALA A 414 -17.85 -1.10 24.85
CA ALA A 414 -18.75 -2.19 24.48
C ALA A 414 -19.66 -2.67 25.64
N ALA A 415 -19.28 -2.42 26.90
CA ALA A 415 -20.04 -2.82 28.09
C ALA A 415 -20.94 -1.70 28.64
N SER A 416 -20.66 -0.44 28.31
CA SER A 416 -21.47 0.73 28.69
C SER A 416 -22.67 0.94 27.75
N GLY A 417 -23.49 -0.10 27.52
CA GLY A 417 -24.85 0.05 27.00
C GLY A 417 -25.07 0.84 25.70
N ARG A 418 -24.02 1.17 24.94
CA ARG A 418 -24.17 1.60 23.54
C ARG A 418 -24.36 0.32 22.75
N SER A 419 -25.63 0.04 22.47
CA SER A 419 -26.14 -1.06 21.66
C SER A 419 -25.14 -1.54 20.60
N THR A 420 -24.86 -2.84 20.62
CA THR A 420 -24.16 -3.59 19.56
C THR A 420 -24.93 -3.63 18.23
N ASP A 421 -26.08 -2.96 18.14
CA ASP A 421 -26.88 -2.71 16.95
C ASP A 421 -26.74 -1.29 16.39
N ALA A 422 -25.80 -0.49 16.89
CA ALA A 422 -25.41 0.71 16.18
C ALA A 422 -24.64 0.27 14.92
N ILE A 423 -25.32 0.37 13.76
CA ILE A 423 -24.70 0.64 12.46
C ILE A 423 -23.41 1.45 12.72
N PRO A 424 -22.23 1.08 12.17
CA PRO A 424 -21.00 1.82 12.40
C PRO A 424 -21.30 3.30 12.18
N SER A 425 -21.39 4.06 13.28
CA SER A 425 -21.84 5.44 13.19
C SER A 425 -20.84 6.13 12.30
N LEU A 426 -21.31 6.84 11.28
CA LEU A 426 -20.49 7.70 10.43
C LEU A 426 -19.65 8.72 11.24
N ALA A 427 -19.88 8.85 12.55
CA ALA A 427 -19.01 9.57 13.49
C ALA A 427 -17.65 8.90 13.78
N SER A 428 -17.40 7.63 13.40
CA SER A 428 -16.08 6.98 13.54
C SER A 428 -15.15 7.21 12.34
N PHE A 429 -15.67 7.76 11.25
CA PHE A 429 -14.92 8.21 10.09
C PHE A 429 -15.20 9.69 9.88
N ASP A 430 -14.74 10.51 10.82
CA ASP A 430 -14.79 11.96 10.64
C ASP A 430 -13.85 12.33 9.49
N ILE A 431 -14.41 12.82 8.38
CA ILE A 431 -13.68 13.22 7.17
C ILE A 431 -13.01 14.57 7.52
N GLY A 432 -11.90 14.48 8.26
CA GLY A 432 -11.25 15.61 8.93
C GLY A 432 -10.58 15.25 10.27
N ALA A 433 -10.73 14.00 10.76
CA ALA A 433 -10.14 13.54 12.01
C ALA A 433 -8.63 13.82 12.08
N ASP A 434 -8.21 14.68 13.01
CA ASP A 434 -6.80 14.84 13.34
C ASP A 434 -6.35 13.69 14.25
N GLY A 435 -5.58 12.76 13.69
CA GLY A 435 -5.02 11.64 14.46
C GLY A 435 -4.12 12.09 15.62
N LYS A 436 -3.61 13.32 15.63
CA LYS A 436 -2.88 13.89 16.79
C LYS A 436 -3.84 14.28 17.91
N GLU A 437 -5.01 14.80 17.58
CA GLU A 437 -6.04 15.14 18.56
C GLU A 437 -6.59 13.87 19.22
N ILE A 438 -6.88 12.84 18.43
CA ILE A 438 -7.30 11.53 18.97
C ILE A 438 -6.21 10.94 19.89
N PHE A 439 -4.93 11.06 19.51
CA PHE A 439 -3.82 10.64 20.38
C PHE A 439 -3.72 11.48 21.66
N SER A 440 -4.05 12.78 21.61
CA SER A 440 -4.14 13.65 22.79
C SER A 440 -5.23 13.14 23.76
N HIS A 441 -6.39 12.71 23.25
CA HIS A 441 -7.44 12.06 24.06
C HIS A 441 -6.97 10.75 24.69
N TYR A 442 -6.26 9.90 23.93
CA TYR A 442 -5.66 8.69 24.48
C TYR A 442 -4.69 8.99 25.64
N CYS A 443 -3.87 10.03 25.51
CA CYS A 443 -2.96 10.45 26.57
C CYS A 443 -3.72 10.93 27.82
N THR A 444 -4.76 11.74 27.65
CA THR A 444 -5.58 12.21 28.79
C THR A 444 -6.31 11.07 29.48
N ASP A 445 -6.90 10.14 28.72
CA ASP A 445 -7.57 8.93 29.25
C ASP A 445 -6.58 8.06 30.03
N THR A 446 -5.35 7.90 29.51
CA THR A 446 -4.28 7.15 30.18
C THR A 446 -3.92 7.77 31.52
N ILE A 447 -3.75 9.10 31.56
CA ILE A 447 -3.40 9.86 32.76
C ILE A 447 -4.55 9.80 33.78
N GLU A 448 -5.79 9.95 33.33
CA GLU A 448 -6.97 9.89 34.19
C GLU A 448 -7.15 8.49 34.80
N MET A 449 -7.03 7.45 33.99
CA MET A 449 -7.09 6.06 34.44
C MET A 449 -5.99 5.75 35.46
N LEU A 450 -4.77 6.23 35.24
CA LEU A 450 -3.66 6.10 36.18
C LEU A 450 -3.98 6.80 37.50
N LEU A 451 -4.30 8.09 37.49
CA LEU A 451 -4.55 8.88 38.70
C LEU A 451 -5.77 8.38 39.48
N SER A 452 -6.84 7.99 38.78
CA SER A 452 -8.05 7.42 39.38
C SER A 452 -7.77 6.08 40.06
N GLY A 453 -7.05 5.19 39.39
CA GLY A 453 -6.66 3.91 39.97
C GLY A 453 -5.74 4.07 41.18
N LEU A 454 -4.79 5.00 41.12
CA LEU A 454 -3.88 5.31 42.24
C LEU A 454 -4.61 5.96 43.43
N ASP A 455 -5.57 6.87 43.19
CA ASP A 455 -6.40 7.44 44.25
C ASP A 455 -7.22 6.34 44.95
N GLN A 456 -7.88 5.45 44.19
CA GLN A 456 -8.63 4.34 44.75
C GLN A 456 -7.74 3.42 45.61
N LYS A 457 -6.56 3.05 45.10
CA LYS A 457 -5.60 2.22 45.84
C LYS A 457 -5.04 2.92 47.08
N SER A 458 -4.75 4.22 47.01
CA SER A 458 -4.25 4.99 48.15
C SER A 458 -5.26 5.03 49.29
N ARG A 459 -6.56 5.16 49.00
CA ARG A 459 -7.63 5.15 50.01
C ARG A 459 -7.76 3.83 50.76
N VAL A 460 -7.48 2.71 50.09
CA VAL A 460 -7.59 1.38 50.67
C VAL A 460 -6.33 1.00 51.45
N LEU A 461 -5.15 1.30 50.90
CA LEU A 461 -3.87 0.82 51.43
C LEU A 461 -3.22 1.78 52.43
N MET A 462 -3.53 3.08 52.39
CA MET A 462 -2.92 4.07 53.28
C MET A 462 -3.82 4.38 54.47
N LYS A 463 -3.20 4.42 55.66
CA LYS A 463 -3.90 4.65 56.93
C LYS A 463 -4.37 6.09 57.12
N SER A 464 -3.75 7.06 56.44
CA SER A 464 -4.01 8.49 56.62
C SER A 464 -4.39 9.15 55.31
N ARG A 465 -5.48 9.93 55.35
CA ARG A 465 -5.93 10.77 54.23
C ARG A 465 -4.90 11.81 53.82
N ALA A 466 -4.11 12.31 54.78
CA ALA A 466 -3.05 13.28 54.50
C ALA A 466 -1.93 12.64 53.66
N VAL A 467 -1.49 11.43 54.03
CA VAL A 467 -0.47 10.68 53.28
C VAL A 467 -0.97 10.34 51.86
N ALA A 468 -2.23 9.94 51.72
CA ALA A 468 -2.84 9.71 50.41
C ALA A 468 -2.86 10.99 49.55
N GLY A 469 -3.12 12.15 50.18
CA GLY A 469 -3.01 13.45 49.54
C GLY A 469 -1.59 13.78 49.07
N VAL A 470 -0.57 13.48 49.86
CA VAL A 470 0.86 13.64 49.47
C VAL A 470 1.21 12.77 48.28
N PHE A 471 0.88 11.48 48.36
CA PHE A 471 1.14 10.51 47.30
C PHE A 471 0.55 10.95 45.95
N LEU A 472 -0.71 11.37 45.98
CA LEU A 472 -1.42 11.84 44.79
C LEU A 472 -0.83 13.15 44.25
N ALA A 473 -0.49 14.10 45.12
CA ALA A 473 0.13 15.37 44.71
C ALA A 473 1.51 15.17 44.07
N ASN A 474 2.35 14.30 44.64
CA ASN A 474 3.64 13.93 44.05
C ASN A 474 3.43 13.34 42.64
N SER A 475 2.47 12.42 42.49
CA SER A 475 2.15 11.81 41.21
C SER A 475 1.73 12.85 40.16
N VAL A 476 0.86 13.80 40.53
CA VAL A 476 0.41 14.88 39.64
C VAL A 476 1.56 15.80 39.23
N VAL A 477 2.44 16.18 40.16
CA VAL A 477 3.58 17.05 39.87
C VAL A 477 4.59 16.35 38.95
N ILE A 478 4.88 15.08 39.17
CA ILE A 478 5.77 14.30 38.31
C ILE A 478 5.19 14.19 36.89
N ILE A 479 3.89 13.87 36.76
CA ILE A 479 3.22 13.83 35.45
C ILE A 479 3.33 15.20 34.76
N GLY A 480 2.98 16.28 35.46
CA GLY A 480 3.07 17.64 34.92
C GLY A 480 4.48 18.01 34.45
N ARG A 481 5.51 17.69 35.25
CA ARG A 481 6.92 17.91 34.92
C ARG A 481 7.32 17.14 33.65
N MET A 482 6.93 15.87 33.56
CA MET A 482 7.25 15.02 32.40
C MET A 482 6.51 15.44 31.13
N VAL A 483 5.28 15.94 31.23
CA VAL A 483 4.59 16.52 30.07
C VAL A 483 5.31 17.78 29.59
N GLN A 484 5.64 18.70 30.50
CA GLN A 484 6.30 19.96 30.17
C GLN A 484 7.72 19.79 29.61
N SER A 485 8.46 18.78 30.09
CA SER A 485 9.84 18.53 29.66
C SER A 485 9.95 17.73 28.35
N SER A 486 8.85 17.48 27.64
CA SER A 486 8.82 16.64 26.44
C SER A 486 7.94 17.23 25.34
N GLU A 487 7.98 16.60 24.16
CA GLU A 487 7.13 16.95 23.01
C GLU A 487 5.62 16.72 23.27
N LEU A 488 5.26 16.05 24.39
CA LEU A 488 3.87 15.97 24.85
C LEU A 488 3.28 17.33 25.21
N SER A 489 4.12 18.31 25.58
CA SER A 489 3.67 19.67 25.93
C SER A 489 2.80 20.28 24.83
N GLY A 490 3.27 20.27 23.58
CA GLY A 490 2.51 20.81 22.44
C GLY A 490 1.23 20.04 22.10
N LEU A 491 1.10 18.78 22.51
CA LEU A 491 -0.10 17.96 22.30
C LEU A 491 -1.14 18.12 23.42
N LEU A 492 -0.70 18.46 24.64
CA LEU A 492 -1.53 18.45 25.85
C LEU A 492 -1.74 19.84 26.47
N GLU A 493 -1.15 20.91 25.92
CA GLU A 493 -1.19 22.26 26.49
C GLU A 493 -2.59 22.72 26.93
N ASN A 494 -3.59 22.52 26.07
CA ASN A 494 -4.98 22.91 26.32
C ASN A 494 -5.80 21.90 27.14
N LYS A 495 -5.20 20.77 27.55
CA LYS A 495 -5.88 19.67 28.26
C LYS A 495 -5.28 19.40 29.65
N LEU A 496 -4.38 20.27 30.14
CA LEU A 496 -3.78 20.14 31.47
C LEU A 496 -4.72 20.48 32.64
N ASP A 497 -5.93 20.99 32.36
CA ASP A 497 -6.96 21.25 33.37
C ASP A 497 -7.29 20.00 34.21
N ILE A 498 -7.15 18.81 33.62
CA ILE A 498 -7.31 17.55 34.34
C ILE A 498 -6.32 17.42 35.50
N LEU A 499 -5.06 17.83 35.30
CA LEU A 499 -4.04 17.78 36.36
C LEU A 499 -4.36 18.79 37.46
N GLU A 500 -4.94 19.94 37.12
CA GLU A 500 -5.37 20.92 38.10
C GLU A 500 -6.52 20.40 38.98
N GLN A 501 -7.47 19.67 38.41
CA GLN A 501 -8.52 19.00 39.19
C GLN A 501 -7.95 17.99 40.19
N TRP A 502 -7.00 17.15 39.74
CA TRP A 502 -6.32 16.19 40.61
C TRP A 502 -5.45 16.86 41.68
N ARG A 503 -4.78 17.97 41.34
CA ARG A 503 -4.02 18.80 42.30
C ARG A 503 -4.93 19.35 43.40
N LYS A 504 -6.08 19.91 43.06
CA LYS A 504 -7.09 20.39 44.03
C LYS A 504 -7.59 19.26 44.92
N LYS A 505 -7.87 18.09 44.35
CA LYS A 505 -8.32 16.89 45.09
C LYS A 505 -7.27 16.43 46.10
N ALA A 506 -6.00 16.35 45.69
CA ALA A 506 -4.89 15.97 46.56
C ALA A 506 -4.70 16.98 47.72
N THR A 507 -4.78 18.28 47.40
CA THR A 507 -4.68 19.37 48.37
C THR A 507 -5.82 19.36 49.39
N ALA A 508 -7.04 19.07 48.94
CA ALA A 508 -8.18 18.92 49.85
C ALA A 508 -8.03 17.71 50.79
N ALA A 509 -7.48 16.59 50.29
CA ALA A 509 -7.21 15.41 51.12
C ALA A 509 -6.11 15.67 52.15
N TYR A 510 -5.07 16.43 51.77
CA TYR A 510 -3.97 16.81 52.64
C TYR A 510 -4.39 17.81 53.73
N THR A 511 -5.05 18.89 53.33
CA THR A 511 -5.44 19.99 54.23
C THR A 511 -6.67 19.69 55.09
N ASP A 512 -7.22 18.48 55.04
CA ASP A 512 -8.35 18.07 55.89
C ASP A 512 -7.98 18.19 57.38
N VAL A 513 -6.72 17.89 57.73
CA VAL A 513 -6.18 18.05 59.10
C VAL A 513 -6.29 19.49 59.61
N CYS A 514 -6.24 20.49 58.74
CA CYS A 514 -6.38 21.89 59.13
C CYS A 514 -7.77 22.21 59.68
N LYS A 515 -8.81 21.46 59.26
CA LYS A 515 -10.16 21.65 59.79
C LYS A 515 -10.22 21.27 61.27
N ASP A 516 -9.63 20.13 61.62
CA ASP A 516 -9.57 19.66 63.01
C ASP A 516 -8.82 20.65 63.89
N LEU A 517 -7.67 21.16 63.43
CA LEU A 517 -6.91 22.19 64.16
C LEU A 517 -7.68 23.51 64.29
N SER A 518 -8.43 23.90 63.25
CA SER A 518 -9.21 25.15 63.26
C SER A 518 -10.31 25.15 64.33
N VAL A 519 -10.88 23.98 64.66
CA VAL A 519 -11.90 23.86 65.73
C VAL A 519 -11.40 24.40 67.06
N HIS A 520 -10.14 24.14 67.41
CA HIS A 520 -9.54 24.65 68.64
C HIS A 520 -9.32 26.17 68.63
N LEU A 521 -9.23 26.78 67.44
CA LEU A 521 -9.02 28.21 67.25
C LEU A 521 -10.32 29.02 67.10
N PHE A 522 -11.46 28.34 66.84
CA PHE A 522 -12.75 29.02 66.77
C PHE A 522 -13.25 29.47 68.14
N ASP A 523 -13.74 30.70 68.19
CA ASP A 523 -14.25 31.33 69.39
C ASP A 523 -15.73 30.97 69.62
N THR A 524 -15.98 30.07 70.56
CA THR A 524 -17.33 29.69 71.01
C THR A 524 -17.78 30.45 72.27
N VAL A 525 -16.95 31.37 72.77
CA VAL A 525 -17.20 32.11 74.03
C VAL A 525 -17.94 33.41 73.75
N HIS A 526 -17.62 34.08 72.63
CA HIS A 526 -18.22 35.36 72.25
C HIS A 526 -19.41 35.27 71.29
N THR A 527 -19.70 34.10 70.71
CA THR A 527 -20.91 33.90 69.88
C THR A 527 -22.21 33.87 70.69
N ASN A 528 -22.15 33.61 72.00
CA ASN A 528 -23.31 33.54 72.89
C ASN A 528 -23.64 34.85 73.62
N ARG A 529 -22.79 35.89 73.51
CA ARG A 529 -23.09 37.23 74.04
C ARG A 529 -23.45 38.12 72.86
N ALA A 530 -24.68 38.62 72.82
CA ALA A 530 -25.27 39.43 71.74
C ALA A 530 -24.63 40.82 71.54
N HIS A 531 -23.32 40.98 71.73
CA HIS A 531 -22.57 42.20 71.45
C HIS A 531 -21.42 41.88 70.50
N ARG A 532 -21.62 42.24 69.24
CA ARG A 532 -20.58 42.26 68.20
C ARG A 532 -19.44 43.18 68.68
N PRO A 533 -18.16 42.77 68.65
CA PRO A 533 -17.08 43.64 69.09
C PRO A 533 -16.90 44.80 68.10
N THR A 534 -16.77 46.00 68.65
CA THR A 534 -16.39 47.24 67.96
C THR A 534 -14.98 47.10 67.36
N SER A 535 -14.80 47.65 66.17
CA SER A 535 -13.54 47.72 65.44
C SER A 535 -12.52 48.65 66.14
N GLY A 536 -11.82 48.11 67.14
CA GLY A 536 -10.69 48.75 67.83
C GLY A 536 -9.62 47.71 68.21
N PRO A 537 -8.43 48.13 68.71
CA PRO A 537 -7.38 47.21 69.14
C PRO A 537 -7.91 46.26 70.21
N VAL A 538 -7.75 44.96 69.97
CA VAL A 538 -8.19 43.92 70.89
C VAL A 538 -7.20 43.86 72.05
N ASP A 539 -7.57 44.37 73.23
CA ASP A 539 -6.75 44.22 74.44
C ASP A 539 -7.06 42.88 75.12
N SER A 540 -6.15 41.91 74.97
CA SER A 540 -6.27 40.58 75.58
C SER A 540 -6.47 40.65 77.10
N THR A 541 -5.84 41.62 77.76
CA THR A 541 -5.91 41.79 79.23
C THR A 541 -7.34 42.06 79.69
N SER A 542 -8.04 42.93 78.97
CA SER A 542 -9.43 43.31 79.26
C SER A 542 -10.39 42.12 79.07
N ILE A 543 -10.21 41.37 77.98
CA ILE A 543 -11.03 40.20 77.64
C ILE A 543 -10.82 39.10 78.68
N VAL A 544 -9.56 38.76 78.98
CA VAL A 544 -9.24 37.70 79.96
C VAL A 544 -9.75 38.06 81.35
N LYS A 545 -9.72 39.32 81.78
CA LYS A 545 -10.31 39.75 83.06
C LYS A 545 -11.84 39.56 83.11
N GLY A 546 -12.53 39.78 81.98
CA GLY A 546 -13.99 39.63 81.85
C GLY A 546 -14.51 38.18 81.72
N LEU A 547 -13.61 37.19 81.69
CA LEU A 547 -13.97 35.77 81.62
C LEU A 547 -14.10 35.12 83.00
N GLY A 548 -15.12 34.26 83.14
CA GLY A 548 -15.29 33.41 84.32
C GLY A 548 -14.20 32.32 84.41
N SER A 549 -14.04 31.70 85.58
CA SER A 549 -13.03 30.65 85.78
C SER A 549 -13.16 29.51 84.78
N LYS A 550 -14.40 29.04 84.54
CA LYS A 550 -14.69 27.97 83.56
C LYS A 550 -14.28 28.34 82.13
N ASP A 551 -14.50 29.58 81.70
CA ASP A 551 -14.12 30.04 80.37
C ASP A 551 -12.60 30.15 80.23
N LYS A 552 -11.92 30.60 81.29
CA LYS A 552 -10.45 30.65 81.32
C LYS A 552 -9.85 29.26 81.18
N ASP A 553 -10.38 28.27 81.89
CA ASP A 553 -9.89 26.91 81.82
C ASP A 553 -10.16 26.27 80.44
N ARG A 554 -11.33 26.55 79.84
CA ARG A 554 -11.64 26.14 78.47
C ARG A 554 -10.68 26.74 77.42
N ILE A 555 -10.25 27.98 77.59
CA ILE A 555 -9.30 28.62 76.66
C ILE A 555 -7.90 28.03 76.82
N LYS A 556 -7.44 27.79 78.07
CA LYS A 556 -6.17 27.09 78.32
C LYS A 556 -6.17 25.68 77.72
N GLU A 557 -7.29 24.97 77.83
CA GLU A 557 -7.49 23.65 77.23
C GLU A 557 -7.39 23.74 75.69
N LYS A 558 -8.06 24.72 75.06
CA LYS A 558 -7.96 24.96 73.61
C LYS A 558 -6.52 25.22 73.15
N PHE A 559 -5.77 26.06 73.87
CA PHE A 559 -4.35 26.26 73.58
C PHE A 559 -3.54 24.96 73.69
N THR A 560 -3.77 24.17 74.73
CA THR A 560 -3.05 22.90 74.96
C THR A 560 -3.37 21.87 73.86
N GLN A 561 -4.65 21.71 73.52
CA GLN A 561 -5.11 20.82 72.45
C GLN A 561 -4.58 21.28 71.09
N PHE A 562 -4.62 22.58 70.80
CA PHE A 562 -4.05 23.14 69.59
C PHE A 562 -2.54 22.88 69.50
N ASN A 563 -1.77 23.17 70.55
CA ASN A 563 -0.32 22.96 70.53
C ASN A 563 0.02 21.49 70.26
N SER A 564 -0.65 20.56 70.94
CA SER A 564 -0.44 19.12 70.73
C SER A 564 -0.78 18.69 69.30
N ALA A 565 -1.95 19.10 68.79
CA ALA A 565 -2.38 18.77 67.42
C ALA A 565 -1.51 19.43 66.34
N PHE A 566 -1.05 20.66 66.58
CA PHE A 566 -0.17 21.40 65.68
C PHE A 566 1.24 20.80 65.64
N ASP A 567 1.82 20.46 66.79
CA ASP A 567 3.13 19.81 66.86
C ASP A 567 3.13 18.45 66.16
N ASP A 568 2.08 17.66 66.37
CA ASP A 568 1.90 16.38 65.69
C ASP A 568 1.70 16.55 64.17
N MET A 569 0.91 17.54 63.74
CA MET A 569 0.77 17.88 62.32
C MET A 569 2.12 18.29 61.70
N VAL A 570 2.90 19.13 62.37
CA VAL A 570 4.23 19.57 61.90
C VAL A 570 5.21 18.40 61.83
N SER A 571 5.21 17.54 62.85
CA SER A 571 6.03 16.31 62.88
C SER A 571 5.68 15.39 61.69
N ARG A 572 4.39 15.14 61.48
CA ARG A 572 3.89 14.34 60.36
C ARG A 572 4.23 14.97 59.01
N HIS A 573 4.03 16.28 58.83
CA HIS A 573 4.39 17.00 57.60
C HIS A 573 5.87 16.80 57.24
N LYS A 574 6.78 16.91 58.23
CA LYS A 574 8.22 16.71 58.03
C LYS A 574 8.60 15.27 57.71
N SER A 575 7.81 14.29 58.16
CA SER A 575 8.04 12.87 57.89
C SER A 575 7.64 12.43 56.48
N TYR A 576 6.85 13.24 55.77
CA TYR A 576 6.36 12.89 54.44
C TYR A 576 7.40 13.16 53.36
N SER A 577 7.47 12.23 52.39
CA SER A 577 8.27 12.40 51.19
C SER A 577 7.48 13.23 50.18
N MET A 578 7.91 14.48 49.95
CA MET A 578 7.23 15.42 49.07
C MET A 578 8.18 15.94 48.00
N GLU A 579 7.70 16.04 46.76
CA GLU A 579 8.35 16.87 45.74
C GLU A 579 8.42 18.33 46.22
N ARG A 580 9.43 19.08 45.76
CA ARG A 580 9.67 20.46 46.19
C ARG A 580 8.45 21.36 45.98
N GLU A 581 7.79 21.20 44.84
CA GLU A 581 6.59 21.96 44.47
C GLU A 581 5.41 21.60 45.37
N VAL A 582 5.27 20.33 45.74
CA VAL A 582 4.22 19.84 46.65
C VAL A 582 4.42 20.39 48.05
N ARG A 583 5.66 20.36 48.56
CA ARG A 583 6.00 20.90 49.89
C ARG A 583 5.67 22.38 49.98
N ARG A 584 6.11 23.17 49.00
CA ARG A 584 5.79 24.61 48.94
C ARG A 584 4.28 24.85 48.91
N MET A 585 3.57 24.16 48.02
CA MET A 585 2.12 24.28 47.86
C MET A 585 1.38 23.97 49.17
N PHE A 586 1.69 22.85 49.81
CA PHE A 586 1.04 22.45 51.06
C PHE A 586 1.41 23.34 52.25
N GLY A 587 2.68 23.76 52.36
CA GLY A 587 3.11 24.67 53.40
C GLY A 587 2.41 26.03 53.31
N GLU A 588 2.30 26.59 52.11
CA GLU A 588 1.59 27.84 51.86
C GLU A 588 0.09 27.72 52.17
N ASP A 589 -0.56 26.61 51.78
CA ASP A 589 -1.97 26.34 52.06
C ASP A 589 -2.27 26.21 53.56
N ILE A 590 -1.44 25.45 54.29
CA ILE A 590 -1.56 25.31 55.75
C ILE A 590 -1.42 26.69 56.40
N ARG A 591 -0.42 27.47 55.98
CA ARG A 591 -0.17 28.82 56.49
C ARG A 591 -1.39 29.72 56.27
N GLN A 592 -1.91 29.78 55.05
CA GLN A 592 -3.06 30.61 54.71
C GLN A 592 -4.32 30.24 55.50
N LYS A 593 -4.51 28.95 55.82
CA LYS A 593 -5.69 28.47 56.56
C LYS A 593 -5.57 28.69 58.07
N LEU A 594 -4.40 28.43 58.66
CA LEU A 594 -4.24 28.37 60.12
C LEU A 594 -3.62 29.63 60.74
N GLN A 595 -2.69 30.30 60.05
CA GLN A 595 -1.98 31.44 60.63
C GLN A 595 -2.93 32.59 61.03
N PRO A 596 -3.87 33.05 60.17
CA PRO A 596 -4.77 34.15 60.54
C PRO A 596 -5.72 33.78 61.70
N LEU A 597 -6.14 32.50 61.77
CA LEU A 597 -6.98 32.01 62.85
C LEU A 597 -6.23 32.02 64.18
N TYR A 598 -4.98 31.56 64.18
CA TYR A 598 -4.15 31.55 65.36
C TYR A 598 -3.83 32.97 65.83
N GLU A 599 -3.42 33.87 64.93
CA GLU A 599 -3.11 35.26 65.26
C GLU A 599 -4.31 35.96 65.91
N ARG A 600 -5.51 35.77 65.37
CA ARG A 600 -6.76 36.31 65.93
C ARG A 600 -7.14 35.69 67.27
N PHE A 601 -6.81 34.41 67.50
CA PHE A 601 -7.04 33.73 68.77
C PHE A 601 -6.03 34.21 69.83
N TRP A 602 -4.77 34.35 69.43
CA TRP A 602 -3.66 34.85 70.25
C TRP A 602 -3.90 36.30 70.68
N ASP A 603 -4.30 37.19 69.76
CA ASP A 603 -4.59 38.60 70.07
C ASP A 603 -5.66 38.77 71.15
N ARG A 604 -6.61 37.83 71.23
CA ARG A 604 -7.68 37.85 72.24
C ARG A 604 -7.27 37.27 73.58
N TYR A 605 -6.40 36.26 73.60
CA TYR A 605 -6.26 35.41 74.79
C TYR A 605 -4.82 35.15 75.28
N HIS A 606 -3.78 35.73 74.67
CA HIS A 606 -2.39 35.46 75.07
C HIS A 606 -2.08 35.79 76.55
N GLU A 607 -2.73 36.81 77.12
CA GLU A 607 -2.55 37.20 78.53
C GLU A 607 -3.10 36.17 79.55
N ILE A 608 -3.79 35.11 79.09
CA ILE A 608 -4.34 34.07 79.98
C ILE A 608 -3.27 33.29 80.75
N ASP A 609 -2.07 33.23 80.19
CA ASP A 609 -0.92 32.52 80.75
C ASP A 609 0.09 33.47 81.41
N LYS A 610 -0.17 34.79 81.39
CA LYS A 610 0.70 35.83 81.98
C LYS A 610 2.18 35.69 81.58
N GLY A 611 2.44 35.32 80.33
CA GLY A 611 3.79 35.13 79.80
C GLY A 611 4.56 33.91 80.34
N LYS A 612 3.90 32.96 81.03
CA LYS A 612 4.56 31.77 81.59
C LYS A 612 4.88 30.68 80.58
N GLY A 613 4.29 30.73 79.38
CA GLY A 613 4.55 29.78 78.29
C GLY A 613 4.06 28.35 78.54
N LYS A 614 3.26 28.11 79.58
CA LYS A 614 2.70 26.80 79.92
C LYS A 614 1.56 26.40 78.97
N TYR A 615 0.72 27.35 78.60
CA TYR A 615 -0.43 27.14 77.71
C TYR A 615 -0.20 27.84 76.37
N VAL A 616 0.28 29.09 76.38
CA VAL A 616 0.56 29.85 75.16
C VAL A 616 2.01 29.57 74.75
N LYS A 617 2.23 28.48 74.02
CA LYS A 617 3.57 28.00 73.60
C LYS A 617 4.20 28.87 72.52
N TYR A 618 3.40 29.35 71.58
CA TYR A 618 3.87 30.12 70.42
C TYR A 618 3.44 31.58 70.53
N ASP A 619 4.36 32.49 70.21
CA ASP A 619 4.03 33.87 69.86
C ASP A 619 3.82 34.00 68.34
N LYS A 620 3.39 35.18 67.87
CA LYS A 620 3.15 35.41 66.44
C LYS A 620 4.38 35.15 65.57
N THR A 621 5.56 35.55 66.05
CA THR A 621 6.82 35.41 65.31
C THR A 621 7.25 33.94 65.21
N SER A 622 7.22 33.21 66.32
CA SER A 622 7.62 31.80 66.36
C SER A 622 6.67 30.90 65.58
N ILE A 623 5.35 31.11 65.66
CA ILE A 623 4.42 30.30 64.86
C ILE A 623 4.54 30.60 63.36
N ALA A 624 4.77 31.87 62.98
CA ALA A 624 5.02 32.26 61.59
C ALA A 624 6.31 31.63 61.04
N ALA A 625 7.36 31.52 61.87
CA ALA A 625 8.58 30.81 61.52
C ALA A 625 8.33 29.32 61.30
N VAL A 626 7.50 28.68 62.14
CA VAL A 626 7.11 27.27 61.94
C VAL A 626 6.36 27.10 60.62
N PHE A 627 5.36 27.93 60.32
CA PHE A 627 4.64 27.87 59.04
C PHE A 627 5.57 28.08 57.83
N SER A 628 6.53 29.00 57.95
CA SER A 628 7.52 29.23 56.88
C SER A 628 8.39 28.01 56.64
N SER A 629 8.74 27.26 57.70
CA SER A 629 9.50 26.00 57.60
C SER A 629 8.72 24.84 56.98
N LEU A 630 7.40 24.94 56.86
CA LEU A 630 6.59 23.90 56.18
C LEU A 630 6.60 24.06 54.66
N ALA A 631 6.90 25.26 54.15
CA ALA A 631 6.95 25.54 52.71
C ALA A 631 8.37 25.42 52.11
N SER A 632 9.38 25.21 52.95
CA SER A 632 10.82 25.20 52.59
C SER A 632 11.34 23.85 52.12
#